data_AF-A0A2A4E8G6-F1
#
_entry.id   AF-A0A2A4E8G6-F1
#
_cell.length_a   1.000
_cell.length_b   1.000
_cell.length_c   1.000
_cell.angle_alpha   90.00
_cell.angle_beta   90.00
_cell.angle_gamma   90.00
#
_symmetry.space_group_name_H-M   'P 1'
#
loop_
_entity.id
_entity.type
_entity.pdbx_description
1 polymer ?
#
loop_
_entity_poly.entity_id
_entity_poly.type
_entity_poly.pdbx_seq_one_letter_code
_entity_poly.pdbx_strand_id
1 'polypeptide(L)' 'MTLPPIREWWNELSDEARLGVFEHAPHVGEIAREEIREITGAVVGMAETLTDDDLDYARSETSKEV' A
#
# COMPACT_ATOMS: atom_id res chain seq x y z
N MET A 1 -9.43 9.04 -9.08
CA MET A 1 -8.60 9.66 -8.04
C MET A 1 -7.38 8.77 -7.87
N THR A 2 -6.19 9.34 -7.76
CA THR A 2 -4.95 8.57 -7.54
C THR A 2 -4.81 8.22 -6.06
N LEU A 3 -4.18 7.09 -5.76
CA LEU A 3 -3.86 6.71 -4.39
C LEU A 3 -3.00 7.81 -3.74
N PRO A 4 -3.28 8.21 -2.48
CA PRO A 4 -2.34 9.03 -1.73
C PRO A 4 -0.99 8.31 -1.54
N PRO A 5 0.11 9.05 -1.32
CA PRO A 5 1.45 8.49 -1.19
C PRO A 5 1.51 7.40 -0.13
N ILE A 6 2.29 6.34 -0.35
CA ILE A 6 2.32 5.15 0.54
C ILE A 6 2.59 5.48 2.01
N ARG A 7 3.41 6.49 2.27
CA ARG A 7 3.76 6.98 3.62
C ARG A 7 2.55 7.46 4.44
N GLU A 8 1.44 7.80 3.81
CA GLU A 8 0.25 8.30 4.50
C GLU A 8 -0.63 7.19 5.07
N TRP A 9 -0.49 5.94 4.62
CA TRP A 9 -1.32 4.83 5.06
C TRP A 9 -0.53 3.58 5.47
N TRP A 10 0.74 3.46 5.07
CA TRP A 10 1.58 2.27 5.34
C TRP A 10 1.64 1.87 6.81
N ASN A 11 1.84 2.84 7.71
CA ASN A 11 1.98 2.58 9.15
C ASN A 11 0.66 2.19 9.82
N GLU A 12 -0.47 2.47 9.15
CA GLU A 12 -1.80 2.14 9.64
C GLU A 12 -2.28 0.78 9.10
N LEU A 13 -1.60 0.24 8.09
CA LEU A 13 -1.87 -1.11 7.58
C LEU A 13 -1.49 -2.19 8.58
N SER A 14 -2.29 -3.25 8.56
CA SER A 14 -1.96 -4.54 9.16
C SER A 14 -0.77 -5.21 8.45
N ASP A 15 -0.10 -6.13 9.14
CA ASP A 15 1.01 -6.91 8.56
C ASP A 15 0.56 -7.72 7.34
N GLU A 16 -0.67 -8.23 7.35
CA GLU A 16 -1.27 -8.96 6.24
C GLU A 16 -1.49 -8.06 5.02
N ALA A 17 -1.99 -6.84 5.23
CA ALA A 17 -2.13 -5.87 4.16
C ALA A 17 -0.77 -5.40 3.61
N ARG A 18 0.23 -5.18 4.47
CA ARG A 18 1.60 -4.84 4.02
C ARG A 18 2.21 -5.95 3.18
N LEU A 19 1.99 -7.22 3.56
CA LEU A 19 2.42 -8.36 2.74
C LEU A 19 1.70 -8.38 1.38
N GLY A 20 0.38 -8.16 1.37
CA GLY A 20 -0.42 -8.09 0.15
C GLY A 20 -0.02 -6.97 -0.81
N VAL A 21 0.59 -5.89 -0.32
CA VAL A 21 1.21 -4.84 -1.16
C VAL A 21 2.42 -5.38 -1.93
N PHE A 22 3.23 -6.25 -1.33
CA PHE A 22 4.40 -6.83 -2.02
C PHE A 22 4.04 -7.98 -2.94
N GLU A 23 3.18 -8.89 -2.49
CA GLU A 23 2.87 -10.12 -3.24
C GLU A 23 2.17 -9.83 -4.58
N HIS A 24 1.47 -8.70 -4.65
CA HIS A 24 0.72 -8.29 -5.84
C HIS A 24 1.39 -7.16 -6.64
N ALA A 25 2.57 -6.70 -6.22
CA ALA A 25 3.28 -5.60 -6.87
C ALA A 25 3.42 -5.84 -8.39
N PRO A 26 3.16 -4.82 -9.23
CA PRO A 26 2.96 -3.41 -8.87
C PRO A 26 1.53 -3.06 -8.45
N HIS A 27 0.63 -4.04 -8.36
CA HIS A 27 -0.75 -3.84 -7.92
C HIS A 27 -0.92 -4.00 -6.42
N VAL A 28 -1.91 -3.30 -5.85
CA VAL A 28 -2.29 -3.47 -4.45
C VAL A 28 -3.22 -4.68 -4.31
N GLY A 29 -2.94 -5.58 -3.36
CA GLY A 29 -3.83 -6.70 -3.02
C GLY A 29 -5.22 -6.25 -2.53
N GLU A 30 -6.20 -7.14 -2.52
CA GLU A 30 -7.58 -6.81 -2.13
C GLU A 30 -7.68 -6.33 -0.68
N ILE A 31 -7.06 -7.04 0.26
CA ILE A 31 -7.02 -6.70 1.68
C ILE A 31 -6.41 -5.30 1.90
N ALA A 32 -5.26 -5.06 1.29
CA ALA A 32 -4.60 -3.76 1.35
C ALA A 32 -5.46 -2.64 0.74
N ARG A 33 -6.20 -2.91 -0.34
CA ARG A 33 -7.12 -1.92 -0.92
C ARG A 33 -8.25 -1.54 0.02
N GLU A 34 -8.83 -2.52 0.71
CA GLU A 34 -9.90 -2.27 1.68
C GLU A 34 -9.38 -1.42 2.84
N GLU A 35 -8.25 -1.79 3.43
CA GLU A 35 -7.66 -1.02 4.53
C GLU A 35 -7.26 0.39 4.08
N ILE A 36 -6.60 0.56 2.93
CA ILE A 36 -6.23 1.88 2.41
C ILE A 36 -7.48 2.73 2.20
N ARG A 37 -8.58 2.15 1.71
CA ARG A 37 -9.85 2.85 1.55
C ARG A 37 -10.43 3.29 2.88
N GLU A 38 -10.37 2.46 3.91
CA GLU A 38 -10.84 2.81 5.26
C GLU A 38 -10.00 3.93 5.88
N ILE A 39 -8.67 3.84 5.77
CA ILE A 39 -7.72 4.82 6.32
C ILE A 39 -7.86 6.17 5.62
N THR A 40 -7.82 6.17 4.28
CA THR A 40 -7.68 7.40 3.50
C THR A 40 -9.02 7.96 3.00
N GLY A 41 -10.10 7.17 3.08
CA GLY A 41 -11.38 7.48 2.45
C GLY A 41 -11.31 7.52 0.92
N ALA A 42 -10.16 7.18 0.32
CA ALA A 42 -9.96 7.24 -1.11
C ALA A 42 -10.66 6.06 -1.81
N VAL A 43 -11.41 6.37 -2.86
CA VAL A 43 -11.91 5.33 -3.77
C VAL A 43 -10.72 4.82 -4.58
N VAL A 44 -10.22 3.64 -4.23
CA VAL A 44 -9.14 2.96 -4.95
C VAL A 44 -9.72 2.41 -6.26
N GLY A 45 -9.57 3.16 -7.35
CA GLY A 45 -10.14 2.80 -8.65
C GLY A 45 -9.11 2.86 -9.77
N MET A 46 -9.00 1.76 -10.52
CA MET A 46 -8.28 1.52 -11.79
C MET A 46 -6.78 1.91 -11.91
N ALA A 47 -6.23 2.72 -11.01
CA ALA A 47 -4.83 3.10 -10.94
C ALA A 47 -4.18 2.53 -9.68
N GLU A 48 -4.35 1.22 -9.49
CA GLU A 48 -3.81 0.43 -8.36
C GLU A 48 -2.30 0.19 -8.48
N THR A 49 -1.60 0.93 -9.35
CA THR A 49 -0.19 0.74 -9.63
C THR A 49 0.60 1.60 -8.67
N LEU A 50 1.36 0.97 -7.78
CA LEU A 50 2.33 1.65 -6.93
C LEU A 50 3.45 2.20 -7.82
N THR A 51 3.90 3.41 -7.53
CA THR A 51 5.08 3.97 -8.19
C THR A 51 6.34 3.25 -7.72
N ASP A 52 7.43 3.33 -8.49
CA ASP A 52 8.72 2.77 -8.05
C ASP A 52 9.16 3.37 -6.69
N ASP A 53 8.89 4.66 -6.45
CA ASP A 53 9.14 5.32 -5.16
C ASP A 53 8.30 4.71 -4.01
N ASP A 54 7.02 4.40 -4.27
CA ASP A 54 6.17 3.75 -3.26
C ASP A 54 6.67 2.33 -2.94
N LEU A 55 7.08 1.58 -3.96
CA LEU A 55 7.65 0.24 -3.79
C LEU A 55 8.97 0.28 -3.03
N ASP A 56 9.84 1.26 -3.30
CA ASP A 56 11.09 1.44 -2.57
C ASP A 56 10.85 1.79 -1.10
N TYR A 57 9.87 2.66 -0.81
CA TYR A 57 9.46 2.97 0.54
C TYR A 57 8.96 1.73 1.29
N ALA A 58 8.04 0.97 0.69
CA ALA A 58 7.53 -0.27 1.28
C ALA A 58 8.69 -1.20 1.65
N ARG A 59 9.61 -1.47 0.71
CA ARG A 59 10.78 -2.34 0.92
C ARG A 59 11.67 -1.86 2.08
N SER A 60 11.92 -0.55 2.15
CA SER A 60 12.70 0.07 3.22
C SER A 60 12.04 -0.15 4.59
N GLU A 61 10.75 0.09 4.71
CA GLU A 61 10.04 -0.03 5.99
C GLU A 61 9.98 -1.49 6.48
N THR A 62 9.66 -2.45 5.59
CA THR A 62 9.72 -3.87 5.96
C THR A 62 11.10 -4.29 6.40
N SER A 63 12.17 -3.81 5.75
CA SER A 63 13.54 -4.14 6.14
C SER A 63 13.97 -3.54 7.49
N LYS A 64 13.26 -2.52 7.99
CA LYS A 64 13.49 -1.93 9.32
C LYS A 64 12.74 -2.65 10.43
N GLU A 65 11.66 -3.36 10.10
CA GLU A 65 10.84 -4.12 11.06
C GLU A 65 11.41 -5.54 11.35
N VAL A 66 12.47 -5.98 10.66
CA VAL A 66 13.15 -7.29 10.87
C VAL A 66 14.40 -7.17 11.75
#